data_AF-J9E6J6-F1
#
_entry.id   AF-J9E6J6-F1
#
_cell.length_a   1.000
_cell.length_b   1.000
_cell.length_c   1.000
_cell.angle_alpha   90.00
_cell.angle_beta   90.00
_cell.angle_gamma   90.00
#
_symmetry.space_group_name_H-M   'P 1'
#
loop_
_entity.id
_entity.type
_entity.pdbx_description
1 polymer ?
#
loop_
_entity_poly.entity_id
_entity_poly.type
_entity_poly.pdbx_seq_one_letter_code
_entity_poly.pdbx_strand_id
1 'polypeptide(L)'
;TSTDANCKDVTVVAFIIYPAAANSFNVESLKGQAVCKQLHNTISRIKENLASRMFEACLKGRIPDMEDLLLPDERIQLKRCILSAKRDNLPPICTHNMLDDACDPVLNAFRRTQLINQPFDRVK
;
A
#
# COMPACT_ATOMS: atom_id res chain seq x y z
N THR A 1 -10.36 18.70 -16.07
CA THR A 1 -8.99 18.51 -15.55
C THR A 1 -8.11 19.62 -16.09
N SER A 2 -7.27 20.22 -15.24
CA SER A 2 -6.39 21.32 -15.67
C SER A 2 -5.40 20.84 -16.74
N THR A 3 -5.19 21.63 -17.78
CA THR A 3 -4.18 21.39 -18.83
C THR A 3 -2.80 21.93 -18.44
N ASP A 4 -2.68 22.51 -17.25
CA ASP A 4 -1.41 23.00 -16.72
C ASP A 4 -0.42 21.84 -16.55
N ALA A 5 0.71 21.95 -17.23
CA ALA A 5 1.80 20.97 -17.18
C ALA A 5 2.30 20.74 -15.74
N ASN A 6 2.20 21.76 -14.89
CA ASN A 6 2.64 21.66 -13.48
C ASN A 6 1.74 20.76 -12.63
N CYS A 7 0.53 20.44 -13.07
CA CYS A 7 -0.45 19.68 -12.28
C CYS A 7 -0.81 18.30 -12.88
N LYS A 8 -0.30 17.98 -14.08
CA LYS A 8 -0.75 16.82 -14.87
C LYS A 8 -0.54 15.46 -14.18
N ASP A 9 0.51 15.35 -13.35
CA ASP A 9 0.90 14.09 -12.69
C ASP A 9 0.87 14.15 -11.16
N VAL A 10 0.25 15.19 -10.59
CA VAL A 10 0.12 15.34 -9.13
C VAL A 10 -1.06 14.53 -8.60
N THR A 11 -0.83 13.73 -7.57
CA THR A 11 -1.89 13.08 -6.77
C THR A 11 -1.90 13.71 -5.38
N VAL A 12 -3.07 14.17 -4.95
CA VAL A 12 -3.28 14.70 -3.60
C VAL A 12 -3.95 13.64 -2.75
N VAL A 13 -3.48 13.47 -1.50
CA VAL A 13 -4.17 12.67 -0.48
C VAL A 13 -4.59 13.62 0.64
N ALA A 14 -5.88 13.84 0.79
CA ALA A 14 -6.48 14.71 1.78
C ALA A 14 -6.89 13.90 3.02
N PHE A 15 -6.41 14.33 4.18
CA PHE A 15 -6.76 13.70 5.46
C PHE A 15 -7.79 14.55 6.19
N ILE A 16 -8.88 13.91 6.62
CA ILE A 16 -9.87 14.52 7.51
C ILE A 16 -9.70 13.90 8.89
N ILE A 17 -9.28 14.72 9.86
CA ILE A 17 -9.02 14.31 11.24
C ILE A 17 -10.02 15.00 12.16
N TYR A 18 -11.23 14.45 12.21
CA TYR A 18 -12.30 14.92 13.09
C TYR A 18 -12.69 13.81 14.08
N PRO A 19 -12.62 14.05 15.40
CA PRO A 19 -13.18 13.13 16.37
C PRO A 19 -14.68 12.96 16.13
N ALA A 20 -15.13 11.72 15.96
CA ALA A 20 -16.51 11.38 15.68
C ALA A 20 -16.89 10.04 16.31
N ALA A 21 -18.19 9.79 16.44
CA ALA A 21 -18.71 8.58 17.07
C ALA A 21 -18.47 7.35 16.17
N ALA A 22 -17.54 6.47 16.56
CA ALA A 22 -17.16 5.30 15.80
C ALA A 22 -16.78 4.09 16.68
N ASN A 23 -16.92 2.90 16.12
CA ASN A 23 -16.57 1.61 16.71
C ASN A 23 -15.29 1.05 16.08
N SER A 24 -14.14 1.31 16.70
CA SER A 24 -12.84 0.74 16.31
C SER A 24 -12.47 1.00 14.83
N PHE A 25 -11.29 0.52 14.43
CA PHE A 25 -10.87 0.53 13.03
C PHE A 25 -11.65 -0.51 12.22
N ASN A 26 -11.87 -0.24 10.93
CA ASN A 26 -12.42 -1.25 10.04
C ASN A 26 -11.37 -2.32 9.70
N VAL A 27 -11.86 -3.53 9.43
CA VAL A 27 -11.02 -4.71 9.18
C VAL A 27 -10.13 -4.50 7.96
N GLU A 28 -10.63 -3.80 6.94
CA GLU A 28 -9.91 -3.53 5.71
C GLU A 28 -8.68 -2.64 5.93
N SER A 29 -8.80 -1.58 6.73
CA SER A 29 -7.69 -0.70 7.09
C SER A 29 -6.61 -1.43 7.87
N LEU A 30 -7.02 -2.23 8.87
CA LEU A 30 -6.09 -3.04 9.66
C LEU A 30 -5.37 -4.09 8.80
N LYS A 31 -6.12 -4.83 7.97
CA LYS A 31 -5.57 -5.83 7.05
C LYS A 31 -4.59 -5.19 6.07
N GLY A 32 -4.94 -4.03 5.52
CA GLY A 32 -4.09 -3.28 4.59
C GLY A 32 -2.73 -2.95 5.22
N GLN A 33 -2.72 -2.44 6.45
CA GLN A 33 -1.49 -2.14 7.19
C GLN A 33 -0.66 -3.39 7.49
N ALA A 34 -1.30 -4.46 7.96
CA ALA A 34 -0.63 -5.71 8.28
C ALA A 34 0.09 -6.31 7.07
N VAL A 35 -0.59 -6.35 5.91
CA VAL A 35 -0.02 -6.90 4.68
C VAL A 35 1.14 -6.03 4.16
N CYS A 36 1.00 -4.71 4.17
CA CYS A 36 2.09 -3.80 3.81
C CYS A 36 3.33 -4.02 4.69
N LYS A 37 3.13 -4.15 6.02
CA LYS A 37 4.22 -4.43 6.97
C LYS A 37 4.88 -5.79 6.71
N GLN A 38 4.09 -6.82 6.42
CA GLN A 38 4.62 -8.16 6.10
C GLN A 38 5.49 -8.14 4.84
N LEU A 39 5.03 -7.46 3.78
CA LEU A 39 5.79 -7.31 2.53
C LEU A 39 7.10 -6.55 2.79
N HIS A 40 7.04 -5.42 3.50
CA HIS A 40 8.21 -4.63 3.86
C HIS A 40 9.26 -5.44 4.64
N ASN A 41 8.83 -6.17 5.66
CA ASN A 41 9.72 -7.02 6.46
C ASN A 41 10.36 -8.15 5.62
N THR A 42 9.58 -8.74 4.72
CA THR A 42 10.07 -9.78 3.81
C THR A 42 11.14 -9.23 2.85
N ILE A 43 10.88 -8.08 2.23
CA ILE A 43 11.84 -7.39 1.35
C ILE A 43 13.11 -7.03 2.13
N SER A 44 12.96 -6.51 3.36
CA SER A 44 14.10 -6.11 4.19
C SER A 44 15.02 -7.29 4.48
N ARG A 45 14.46 -8.45 4.83
CA ARG A 45 15.24 -9.68 5.03
C ARG A 45 15.95 -10.14 3.76
N ILE A 46 15.24 -10.16 2.63
CA ILE A 46 15.82 -10.57 1.33
C ILE A 46 16.95 -9.62 0.93
N LYS A 47 16.80 -8.31 1.16
CA LYS A 47 17.82 -7.30 0.89
C LYS A 47 19.12 -7.58 1.66
N GLU A 48 19.04 -7.91 2.95
CA GLU A 48 20.23 -8.27 3.75
C GLU A 48 20.90 -9.55 3.22
N ASN A 49 20.12 -10.59 2.92
CA ASN A 49 20.65 -11.84 2.36
C ASN A 49 21.32 -11.63 1.00
N LEU A 50 20.68 -10.82 0.15
CA LEU A 50 21.17 -10.47 -1.18
C LEU A 50 22.50 -9.72 -1.07
N ALA A 51 22.61 -8.74 -0.17
CA ALA A 51 23.84 -8.00 0.06
C ALA A 51 25.00 -8.91 0.49
N SER A 52 24.76 -9.84 1.43
CA SER A 52 25.76 -10.82 1.88
C SER A 52 26.25 -11.72 0.75
N ARG A 53 25.33 -12.29 -0.06
CA ARG A 53 25.69 -13.14 -1.21
C ARG A 53 26.46 -12.36 -2.28
N MET A 54 26.05 -11.12 -2.53
CA MET A 54 26.74 -10.24 -3.46
C MET A 54 28.18 -9.96 -3.02
N PHE A 55 28.37 -9.65 -1.74
CA PHE A 55 29.68 -9.40 -1.15
C PHE A 55 30.59 -10.63 -1.28
N GLU A 56 30.11 -11.82 -0.92
CA GLU A 56 30.88 -13.06 -1.02
C GLU A 56 31.27 -13.42 -2.45
N ALA A 57 30.37 -13.21 -3.42
CA ALA A 57 30.67 -13.47 -4.84
C ALA A 57 31.77 -12.54 -5.36
N CYS A 58 31.68 -11.25 -5.04
CA CYS A 58 32.67 -10.26 -5.43
C CYS A 58 34.04 -10.51 -4.80
N LEU A 59 34.09 -10.94 -3.52
CA LEU A 59 35.34 -11.36 -2.87
C LEU A 59 36.02 -12.54 -3.59
N LYS A 60 35.23 -13.40 -4.25
CA LYS A 60 35.73 -14.51 -5.07
C LYS A 60 36.10 -14.09 -6.50
N GLY A 61 36.08 -12.79 -6.81
CA GLY A 61 36.42 -12.25 -8.13
C GLY A 61 35.35 -12.47 -9.20
N ARG A 62 34.11 -12.76 -8.80
CA ARG A 62 32.98 -12.98 -9.72
C ARG A 62 31.87 -11.97 -9.46
N ILE A 63 31.25 -11.49 -10.53
CA ILE A 63 29.97 -10.78 -10.46
C ILE A 63 28.84 -11.83 -10.43
N PRO A 64 27.99 -11.85 -9.39
CA PRO A 64 26.89 -12.82 -9.27
C PRO A 64 25.74 -12.49 -10.24
N ASP A 65 25.01 -13.52 -10.66
CA ASP A 65 23.82 -13.40 -11.48
C ASP A 65 22.57 -13.26 -10.59
N MET A 66 21.42 -12.89 -11.18
CA MET A 66 20.16 -12.72 -10.44
C MET A 66 19.67 -14.01 -9.76
N GLU A 67 20.11 -15.17 -10.22
CA GLU A 67 19.77 -16.48 -9.64
C GLU A 67 20.56 -16.75 -8.37
N ASP A 68 21.79 -16.23 -8.27
CA ASP A 68 22.59 -16.27 -7.04
C ASP A 68 22.10 -15.26 -6.00
N LEU A 69 21.60 -14.12 -6.48
CA LEU A 69 21.18 -13.01 -5.63
C LEU A 69 19.77 -13.17 -5.08
N LEU A 70 18.84 -13.77 -5.82
CA LEU A 70 17.45 -13.96 -5.40
C LEU A 70 17.03 -15.42 -5.53
N LEU A 71 17.10 -16.13 -4.40
CA LEU A 71 16.91 -17.57 -4.34
C LEU A 71 15.45 -17.97 -4.64
N PRO A 72 15.19 -19.21 -5.13
CA PRO A 72 13.85 -19.68 -5.45
C PRO A 72 12.85 -19.53 -4.29
N ASP A 73 13.25 -19.86 -3.06
CA ASP A 73 12.39 -19.75 -1.87
C ASP A 73 12.02 -18.30 -1.56
N GLU A 74 12.96 -17.37 -1.73
CA GLU A 74 12.73 -15.93 -1.55
C GLU A 74 11.77 -15.40 -2.62
N ARG A 75 11.88 -15.89 -3.87
CA ARG A 75 10.91 -15.59 -4.94
C ARG A 75 9.50 -16.08 -4.58
N ILE A 76 9.37 -17.28 -4.02
CA ILE A 76 8.08 -17.84 -3.59
C ILE A 76 7.50 -16.97 -2.46
N GLN A 77 8.31 -16.58 -1.48
CA GLN A 77 7.88 -15.71 -0.37
C GLN A 77 7.41 -14.34 -0.87
N LEU A 78 8.13 -13.72 -1.81
CA LEU A 78 7.71 -12.46 -2.44
C LEU A 78 6.39 -12.62 -3.18
N LYS A 79 6.23 -13.67 -4.00
CA LYS A 79 4.98 -13.95 -4.72
C LYS A 79 3.80 -14.11 -3.75
N ARG A 80 3.98 -14.77 -2.61
CA ARG A 80 2.95 -14.89 -1.56
C ARG A 80 2.58 -13.53 -0.99
N CYS A 81 3.55 -12.68 -0.67
CA CYS A 81 3.27 -11.33 -0.14
C CYS A 81 2.53 -10.46 -1.16
N ILE A 82 2.92 -10.51 -2.44
CA ILE A 82 2.24 -9.80 -3.53
C ILE A 82 0.80 -10.26 -3.66
N LEU A 83 0.55 -11.58 -3.62
CA LEU A 83 -0.79 -12.13 -3.70
C LEU A 83 -1.66 -11.69 -2.51
N SER A 84 -1.11 -11.68 -1.29
CA SER A 84 -1.81 -11.18 -0.10
C SER A 84 -2.11 -9.68 -0.16
N ALA A 85 -1.28 -8.90 -0.86
CA ALA A 85 -1.45 -7.46 -1.04
C ALA A 85 -2.50 -7.10 -2.09
N LYS A 86 -2.88 -8.04 -2.96
CA LYS A 86 -3.92 -7.81 -3.98
C LYS A 86 -5.26 -7.52 -3.32
N ARG A 87 -5.97 -6.53 -3.87
CA ARG A 87 -7.29 -6.08 -3.42
C ARG A 87 -8.22 -6.02 -4.63
N ASP A 88 -9.46 -6.45 -4.45
CA ASP A 88 -10.51 -6.37 -5.49
C ASP A 88 -11.46 -5.18 -5.28
N ASN A 89 -11.40 -4.54 -4.11
CA ASN A 89 -12.22 -3.38 -3.74
C ASN A 89 -11.41 -2.07 -3.83
N LEU A 90 -12.13 -0.94 -3.87
CA LEU A 90 -11.53 0.39 -3.79
C LEU A 90 -10.97 0.66 -2.38
N PRO A 91 -9.91 1.49 -2.25
CA PRO A 91 -9.43 1.92 -0.95
C PRO A 91 -10.54 2.62 -0.14
N PRO A 92 -10.75 2.26 1.14
CA PRO A 92 -11.83 2.84 1.92
C PRO A 92 -11.61 4.34 2.17
N ILE A 93 -12.68 5.14 2.11
CA ILE A 93 -12.66 6.58 2.42
C ILE A 93 -12.68 6.88 3.93
N CYS A 94 -12.97 5.88 4.76
CA CYS A 94 -12.98 5.98 6.21
C CYS A 94 -12.16 4.83 6.81
N THR A 95 -11.44 5.10 7.90
CA THR A 95 -10.60 4.10 8.59
C THR A 95 -11.33 3.39 9.74
N HIS A 96 -12.46 3.93 10.19
CA HIS A 96 -13.23 3.44 11.33
C HIS A 96 -14.63 3.00 10.92
N ASN A 97 -15.27 2.16 11.75
CA ASN A 97 -16.68 1.84 11.55
C ASN A 97 -17.52 2.92 12.24
N MET A 98 -18.10 3.85 11.48
CA MET A 98 -18.93 4.92 12.04
C MET A 98 -20.19 4.36 12.69
N LEU A 99 -20.59 4.92 13.84
CA LEU A 99 -21.82 4.49 14.53
C LEU A 99 -23.07 4.84 13.72
N ASP A 100 -23.09 6.01 13.08
CA ASP A 100 -24.15 6.47 12.17
C ASP A 100 -23.54 6.91 10.82
N ASP A 101 -23.05 5.93 10.07
CA ASP A 101 -22.43 6.12 8.76
C ASP A 101 -23.36 6.82 7.74
N ALA A 102 -24.67 6.55 7.82
CA ALA A 102 -25.65 7.03 6.86
C ALA A 102 -25.98 8.52 7.06
N CYS A 103 -25.91 9.04 8.29
CA CYS A 103 -26.15 10.44 8.58
C CYS A 103 -24.86 11.26 8.76
N ASP A 104 -23.68 10.62 8.75
CA ASP A 104 -22.40 11.32 8.90
C ASP A 104 -22.20 12.37 7.79
N PRO A 105 -21.98 13.65 8.14
CA PRO A 105 -21.91 14.74 7.17
C PRO A 105 -20.68 14.64 6.26
N VAL A 106 -19.56 14.10 6.75
CA VAL A 106 -18.32 13.96 5.99
C VAL A 106 -18.47 12.85 4.95
N LEU A 107 -18.93 11.68 5.36
CA LEU A 107 -19.13 10.54 4.46
C LEU A 107 -20.22 10.81 3.43
N ASN A 108 -21.29 11.50 3.82
CA ASN A 108 -22.30 11.94 2.86
C ASN A 108 -21.79 12.99 1.88
N ALA A 109 -20.86 13.86 2.29
CA ALA A 109 -20.19 14.76 1.36
C ALA A 109 -19.35 14.00 0.33
N PHE A 110 -18.53 13.03 0.76
CA PHE A 110 -17.75 12.18 -0.15
C PHE A 110 -18.63 11.40 -1.14
N ARG A 111 -19.73 10.81 -0.67
CA ARG A 111 -20.71 10.12 -1.53
C ARG A 111 -21.34 11.07 -2.55
N ARG A 112 -21.76 12.27 -2.10
CA ARG A 112 -22.38 13.28 -2.98
C ARG A 112 -21.41 13.79 -4.04
N THR A 113 -20.13 13.96 -3.70
CA THR A 113 -19.09 14.44 -4.64
C THR A 113 -18.42 13.32 -5.43
N GLN A 114 -18.78 12.05 -5.19
CA GLN A 114 -18.19 10.86 -5.82
C GLN A 114 -16.67 10.74 -5.60
N LEU A 115 -16.15 11.29 -4.51
CA LEU A 115 -14.76 11.13 -4.08
C LEU A 115 -14.63 9.84 -3.27
N ILE A 116 -14.60 8.71 -3.97
CA ILE A 116 -14.62 7.35 -3.38
C ILE A 116 -13.36 6.54 -3.74
N ASN A 117 -12.24 7.22 -3.97
CA ASN A 117 -10.94 6.63 -4.28
C ASN A 117 -10.89 5.78 -5.56
N GLN A 118 -11.64 6.16 -6.60
CA GLN A 118 -11.56 5.49 -7.91
C GLN A 118 -10.15 5.59 -8.49
N PRO A 119 -9.64 4.63 -9.26
CA PRO A 119 -8.28 4.67 -9.81
C PRO A 119 -7.95 5.96 -10.57
N PHE A 120 -8.94 6.55 -11.26
CA PHE A 120 -8.79 7.77 -12.05
C PHE A 120 -8.83 9.07 -11.23
N ASP A 121 -9.27 9.04 -9.95
CA ASP A 121 -9.32 10.25 -9.13
C ASP A 121 -7.89 10.76 -8.85
N ARG A 122 -7.63 12.05 -9.05
CA ARG A 122 -6.33 12.66 -8.70
C ARG A 122 -6.28 13.20 -7.26
N VAL A 123 -7.43 13.26 -6.60
CA VAL A 123 -7.56 13.56 -5.18
C VAL A 123 -8.14 12.33 -4.50
N LYS A 124 -7.48 11.88 -3.45
CA LYS A 124 -7.89 10.79 -2.57
C LYS A 124 -8.18 11.34 -1.19
#